data_AF-A0A914M100-F1
#
_entry.id   AF-A0A914M100-F1
#
_cell.length_a   1.000
_cell.length_b   1.000
_cell.length_c   1.000
_cell.angle_alpha   90.00
_cell.angle_beta   90.00
_cell.angle_gamma   90.00
#
_symmetry.space_group_name_H-M   'P 1'
#
loop_
_entity.id
_entity.type
_entity.pdbx_description
1 polymer ?
#
loop_
_entity_poly.entity_id
_entity_poly.type
_entity_poly.pdbx_seq_one_letter_code
_entity_poly.pdbx_strand_id
1 'polypeptide(L)'
;MDLKSLILGLSLVFRHVQKYSSTLQEIERNTLENHPDRGNLQRAALFYSDLLEDCEMLRKQREAQLDFLQTKFFEEKFGGKNNYESSKLGKLLYIGKVSLSLEGSTNNKNNLEEKERINSSVELDRFLL
;
A
#
# COMPACT_ATOMS: atom_id res chain seq x y z
N MET A 1 13.91 6.47 -29.96
CA MET A 1 14.24 5.94 -28.62
C MET A 1 13.78 4.49 -28.56
N ASP A 2 14.58 3.60 -27.99
CA ASP A 2 14.21 2.19 -27.80
C ASP A 2 13.21 2.07 -26.63
N LEU A 3 12.16 1.26 -26.80
CA LEU A 3 11.17 1.00 -25.74
C LEU A 3 11.86 0.44 -24.49
N LYS A 4 12.89 -0.38 -24.67
CA LYS A 4 13.68 -0.94 -23.56
C LYS A 4 14.38 0.15 -22.76
N SER A 5 14.98 1.14 -23.41
CA SER A 5 15.70 2.22 -22.73
C SER A 5 14.74 3.14 -21.97
N LEU A 6 13.53 3.34 -22.49
CA LEU A 6 12.48 4.09 -21.80
C LEU A 6 11.99 3.36 -20.53
N ILE A 7 11.68 2.07 -20.63
CA ILE A 7 11.22 1.26 -19.49
C ILE A 7 12.32 1.20 -18.41
N LEU A 8 13.58 1.03 -18.81
CA LEU A 8 14.72 1.06 -17.89
C LEU A 8 14.86 2.42 -17.21
N GLY A 9 14.74 3.53 -17.96
CA GLY A 9 14.82 4.88 -17.39
C GLY A 9 13.70 5.16 -16.39
N LEU A 10 12.46 4.77 -16.69
CA LEU A 10 11.31 4.96 -15.80
C LEU A 10 11.41 4.10 -14.53
N SER A 11 11.92 2.87 -14.65
CA SER A 11 12.10 1.98 -13.48
C SER A 11 13.32 2.35 -12.61
N LEU A 12 14.24 3.15 -13.12
CA LEU A 12 15.47 3.52 -12.42
C LEU A 12 15.22 4.27 -11.12
N VAL A 13 14.23 5.18 -11.10
CA VAL A 13 13.90 5.99 -9.92
C VAL A 13 13.50 5.10 -8.74
N PHE A 14 12.66 4.09 -8.97
CA PHE A 14 12.24 3.14 -7.92
C PHE A 14 13.41 2.30 -7.41
N ARG A 15 14.31 1.86 -8.31
CA ARG A 15 15.53 1.14 -7.93
C ARG A 15 16.47 1.99 -7.08
N HIS A 16 16.54 3.29 -7.33
CA HIS A 16 17.32 4.21 -6.52
C HIS A 16 16.74 4.35 -5.11
N VAL A 17 15.42 4.58 -5.01
CA VAL A 17 14.72 4.68 -3.71
C VAL A 17 14.95 3.42 -2.87
N GLN A 18 14.85 2.24 -3.50
CA GLN A 18 15.12 0.96 -2.84
C GLN A 18 16.56 0.84 -2.29
N LYS A 19 17.53 1.48 -2.95
CA LYS A 19 18.95 1.43 -2.56
C LYS A 19 19.34 2.48 -1.53
N TYR A 20 18.61 3.58 -1.42
CA TYR A 20 19.01 4.70 -0.55
C TYR A 20 19.04 4.33 0.93
N SER A 21 18.03 3.60 1.43
CA SER A 21 17.98 3.24 2.85
C SER A 21 19.20 2.42 3.27
N SER A 22 19.53 1.36 2.52
CA SER A 22 20.70 0.51 2.82
C SER A 22 22.02 1.27 2.66
N THR A 23 22.15 2.12 1.64
CA THR A 23 23.35 2.94 1.45
C THR A 23 23.57 3.91 2.60
N LEU A 24 22.52 4.55 3.09
CA LEU A 24 22.58 5.48 4.22
C LEU A 24 22.89 4.76 5.54
N GLN A 25 22.35 3.56 5.75
CA GLN A 25 22.70 2.73 6.90
C GLN A 25 24.19 2.35 6.89
N GLU A 26 24.75 2.02 5.73
CA GLU A 26 26.19 1.73 5.65
C GLU A 26 27.06 2.96 5.94
N ILE A 27 26.65 4.14 5.46
CA ILE A 27 27.34 5.39 5.79
C ILE A 27 27.26 5.67 7.30
N GLU A 28 26.09 5.46 7.91
CA GLU A 28 25.86 5.63 9.34
C GLU A 28 26.75 4.71 10.18
N ARG A 29 26.89 3.43 9.81
CA ARG A 29 27.79 2.47 10.47
C ARG A 29 29.26 2.91 10.46
N ASN A 30 29.69 3.60 9.41
CA ASN A 30 31.06 4.11 9.25
C ASN A 30 31.26 5.52 9.82
N THR A 31 30.20 6.16 10.32
CA THR A 31 30.24 7.50 10.88
C THR A 31 30.47 7.46 12.38
N LEU A 32 31.39 8.28 12.90
CA LEU A 32 31.67 8.38 14.33
C LEU A 32 30.41 8.72 15.14
N GLU A 33 30.29 8.18 16.36
CA GLU A 33 29.13 8.40 17.23
C GLU A 33 28.88 9.88 17.55
N ASN A 34 29.95 10.68 17.65
CA ASN A 34 29.88 12.10 17.97
C ASN A 34 29.67 13.01 16.75
N HIS A 35 29.39 12.44 15.57
CA HIS A 35 29.22 13.22 14.36
C HIS A 35 27.85 13.93 14.35
N PRO A 36 27.79 15.25 14.08
CA PRO A 36 26.53 16.00 14.09
C PRO A 36 25.48 15.46 13.11
N ASP A 37 25.90 14.87 11.98
CA ASP A 37 25.00 14.33 10.96
C ASP A 37 24.59 12.86 11.16
N ARG A 38 25.10 12.16 12.19
CA ARG A 38 24.73 10.75 12.43
C ARG A 38 23.22 10.58 12.59
N GLY A 39 22.58 11.50 13.33
CA GLY A 39 21.12 11.53 13.46
C GLY A 39 20.38 11.88 12.15
N ASN A 40 20.99 12.70 11.27
CA ASN A 40 20.43 13.00 9.96
C ASN A 40 20.45 11.75 9.06
N LEU A 41 21.56 11.00 9.07
CA LEU A 41 21.69 9.73 8.33
C LEU A 41 20.65 8.70 8.80
N GLN A 42 20.48 8.55 10.12
CA GLN A 42 19.50 7.62 10.68
C GLN A 42 18.06 7.99 10.27
N ARG A 43 17.68 9.28 10.40
CA ARG A 43 16.35 9.75 9.98
C ARG A 43 16.12 9.58 8.49
N ALA A 44 17.11 9.90 7.66
CA ALA A 44 17.02 9.73 6.21
C ALA A 44 16.87 8.26 5.83
N ALA A 45 17.63 7.36 6.47
CA ALA A 45 17.53 5.93 6.21
C ALA A 45 16.14 5.38 6.53
N LEU A 46 15.53 5.79 7.65
CA LEU A 46 14.16 5.44 8.03
C LEU A 46 13.15 5.99 7.03
N PHE A 47 13.26 7.28 6.68
CA PHE A 47 12.37 7.92 5.70
C PHE A 47 12.35 7.20 4.35
N TYR A 48 13.52 6.81 3.82
CA TYR A 48 13.57 6.07 2.56
C TYR A 48 13.04 4.64 2.66
N SER A 49 13.08 4.03 3.84
CA SER A 49 12.44 2.73 4.09
C SER A 49 10.91 2.86 4.05
N ASP A 50 10.37 3.84 4.76
CA ASP A 50 8.93 4.12 4.78
C ASP A 50 8.42 4.50 3.38
N LEU A 51 9.15 5.37 2.67
CA LEU A 51 8.81 5.76 1.31
C LEU A 51 8.77 4.56 0.34
N LEU A 52 9.69 3.60 0.52
CA LEU A 52 9.71 2.38 -0.30
C LEU A 52 8.46 1.54 -0.02
N GLU A 53 8.12 1.36 1.26
CA GLU A 53 6.91 0.63 1.68
C GLU A 53 5.64 1.26 1.10
N ASP A 54 5.50 2.59 1.17
CA ASP A 54 4.38 3.34 0.60
C ASP A 54 4.29 3.13 -0.92
N CYS A 55 5.43 3.18 -1.62
CA CYS A 55 5.48 2.92 -3.07
C CYS A 55 5.06 1.49 -3.41
N GLU A 56 5.49 0.50 -2.65
CA GLU A 56 5.11 -0.89 -2.85
C GLU A 56 3.63 -1.12 -2.58
N MET A 57 3.09 -0.50 -1.53
CA MET A 57 1.66 -0.58 -1.21
C MET A 57 0.82 0.06 -2.31
N LEU A 58 1.19 1.27 -2.76
CA LEU A 58 0.50 1.95 -3.84
C LEU A 58 0.55 1.14 -5.13
N ARG A 59 1.70 0.51 -5.42
CA ARG A 59 1.85 -0.37 -6.58
C ARG A 59 0.91 -1.57 -6.51
N LYS A 60 0.91 -2.31 -5.39
CA LYS A 60 0.00 -3.44 -5.17
C LYS A 60 -1.46 -3.02 -5.32
N GLN A 61 -1.81 -1.85 -4.78
CA GLN A 61 -3.15 -1.29 -4.89
C GLN A 61 -3.54 -0.97 -6.35
N ARG A 62 -2.61 -0.44 -7.15
CA ARG A 62 -2.85 -0.14 -8.58
C ARG A 62 -2.94 -1.39 -9.42
N GLU A 63 -2.05 -2.36 -9.20
CA GLU A 63 -2.09 -3.66 -9.87
C GLU A 63 -3.42 -4.37 -9.59
N ALA A 64 -3.86 -4.43 -8.32
CA ALA A 64 -5.16 -4.99 -7.96
C ALA A 64 -6.34 -4.28 -8.65
N GLN A 65 -6.28 -2.94 -8.77
CA GLN A 65 -7.32 -2.17 -9.47
C GLN A 65 -7.39 -2.50 -10.95
N LEU A 66 -6.22 -2.63 -11.60
CA LEU A 66 -6.14 -2.99 -13.00
C LEU A 66 -6.66 -4.41 -13.24
N ASP A 67 -6.21 -5.38 -12.44
CA ASP A 67 -6.65 -6.77 -12.54
C ASP A 67 -8.16 -6.90 -12.39
N PHE A 68 -8.71 -6.21 -11.40
CA PHE A 68 -10.14 -6.19 -11.13
C PHE A 68 -10.95 -5.59 -12.29
N LEU A 69 -10.48 -4.50 -12.91
CA LEU A 69 -11.11 -3.90 -14.09
C LEU A 69 -10.98 -4.79 -15.33
N GLN A 70 -9.82 -5.44 -15.52
CA GLN A 70 -9.56 -6.32 -16.67
C GLN A 70 -10.40 -7.60 -16.62
N THR A 71 -10.63 -8.15 -15.43
CA THR A 71 -11.32 -9.44 -15.24
C THR A 71 -12.82 -9.36 -15.57
N LYS A 72 -13.37 -8.17 -15.87
CA LYS A 72 -14.82 -7.94 -16.06
C LYS A 72 -15.66 -8.53 -14.91
N PHE A 73 -15.05 -8.65 -13.73
CA PHE A 73 -15.65 -9.28 -12.56
C PHE A 73 -16.98 -8.64 -12.19
N PHE A 74 -17.08 -7.30 -12.34
CA PHE A 74 -18.31 -6.56 -12.12
C PHE A 74 -19.43 -6.96 -13.07
N GLU A 75 -19.14 -7.10 -14.38
CA GLU A 75 -20.13 -7.45 -15.39
C GLU A 75 -20.66 -8.87 -15.16
N GLU A 76 -19.79 -9.81 -14.80
CA GLU A 76 -20.17 -11.20 -14.55
C GLU A 76 -20.98 -11.38 -13.26
N LYS A 77 -20.54 -10.78 -12.15
CA LYS A 77 -21.19 -10.95 -10.83
C LYS A 77 -22.42 -10.08 -10.64
N PHE A 78 -22.44 -8.87 -11.21
CA PHE A 78 -23.46 -7.85 -10.94
C PHE A 78 -24.24 -7.41 -12.19
N GLY A 79 -23.71 -7.65 -13.40
CA GLY A 79 -24.33 -7.23 -14.66
C GLY A 79 -25.63 -7.98 -15.00
N GLY A 80 -25.80 -9.22 -14.53
CA GLY A 80 -26.95 -10.07 -14.87
C GLY A 80 -28.28 -9.70 -14.21
N LYS A 81 -28.33 -8.78 -13.24
CA LYS A 81 -29.57 -8.44 -12.51
C LYS A 81 -30.04 -6.99 -12.61
N ASN A 82 -29.16 -6.04 -12.94
CA ASN A 82 -29.49 -4.61 -12.83
C ASN A 82 -28.87 -3.72 -13.94
N ASN A 83 -28.29 -4.29 -15.02
CA ASN A 83 -27.62 -3.52 -16.07
C ASN A 83 -26.65 -2.45 -15.52
N TYR A 84 -25.83 -2.83 -14.53
CA TYR A 84 -24.74 -1.98 -14.07
C TYR A 84 -23.66 -1.96 -15.14
N GLU A 85 -23.68 -0.95 -15.99
CA GLU A 85 -22.58 -0.74 -16.92
C GLU A 85 -21.38 -0.15 -16.21
N SER A 86 -20.21 -0.74 -16.49
CA SER A 86 -18.90 -0.23 -16.08
C SER A 86 -18.67 1.24 -16.48
N SER A 87 -19.40 1.72 -17.50
CA SER A 87 -19.39 3.11 -18.00
C SER A 87 -20.02 4.13 -17.02
N LYS A 88 -20.92 3.69 -16.13
CA LYS A 88 -21.59 4.54 -15.13
C LYS A 88 -20.87 4.61 -13.80
N LEU A 89 -19.95 3.67 -13.55
CA LEU A 89 -19.15 3.64 -12.33
C LEU A 89 -18.00 4.64 -12.45
N GLY A 90 -17.77 5.40 -11.38
CA GLY A 90 -16.65 6.32 -11.29
C GLY A 90 -15.31 5.59 -11.16
N LYS A 91 -14.24 6.36 -10.99
CA LYS A 91 -12.90 5.82 -10.79
C LYS A 91 -12.83 4.94 -9.53
N LEU A 92 -12.33 3.71 -9.69
CA LEU A 92 -12.03 2.82 -8.58
C LEU A 92 -10.88 3.41 -7.74
N LEU A 93 -11.16 3.70 -6.47
CA LEU A 93 -10.21 4.38 -5.58
C LEU A 93 -9.34 3.41 -4.79
N TYR A 94 -9.95 2.34 -4.28
CA TYR A 94 -9.32 1.39 -3.37
C TYR A 94 -9.97 0.01 -3.49
N ILE A 95 -9.17 -1.04 -3.28
CA ILE A 95 -9.61 -2.44 -3.17
C ILE A 95 -8.96 -3.00 -1.92
N GLY A 96 -9.78 -3.52 -1.02
CA GLY A 96 -9.31 -4.26 0.15
C GLY A 96 -10.30 -5.34 0.52
N LYS A 97 -9.84 -6.31 1.29
CA LYS A 97 -10.70 -7.31 1.91
C LYS A 97 -11.18 -6.75 3.24
N VAL A 98 -12.50 -6.72 3.45
CA VAL A 98 -13.12 -6.28 4.71
C VAL A 98 -13.95 -7.43 5.26
N SER A 99 -13.75 -7.75 6.53
CA SER A 99 -14.60 -8.67 7.28
C SER A 99 -15.76 -7.88 7.89
N LEU A 100 -16.99 -8.23 7.55
CA LEU A 100 -18.18 -7.59 8.09
C LEU A 100 -18.80 -8.48 9.17
N SER A 101 -18.87 -7.99 10.40
CA SER A 101 -19.71 -8.57 11.45
C SER A 101 -21.05 -7.85 11.44
N LEU A 102 -22.12 -8.52 11.04
CA LEU A 102 -23.47 -7.95 11.13
C LEU A 102 -23.92 -7.95 12.60
N GLU A 103 -23.90 -6.78 13.24
CA GLU A 103 -24.64 -6.53 14.48
C GLU A 103 -26.14 -6.48 14.17
N GLY A 104 -26.78 -7.64 14.06
CA GLY A 104 -28.20 -7.70 13.71
C GLY A 104 -28.86 -9.08 13.67
N SER A 105 -28.12 -10.19 13.75
CA SER A 105 -28.70 -11.51 14.01
C SER A 105 -28.63 -11.81 15.51
N THR A 106 -29.70 -11.49 16.22
CA THR A 106 -29.91 -11.87 17.62
C THR A 106 -29.82 -13.39 17.80
N ASN A 107 -28.79 -13.89 18.50
CA ASN A 107 -28.94 -14.51 19.83
C ASN A 107 -27.70 -15.36 20.25
N ASN A 108 -27.16 -15.01 21.42
CA ASN A 108 -26.58 -15.87 22.45
C ASN A 108 -25.36 -16.76 22.10
N LYS A 109 -24.14 -16.28 22.43
CA LYS A 109 -23.38 -16.64 23.66
C LYS A 109 -21.89 -16.24 23.54
N ASN A 110 -21.54 -15.24 24.35
CA ASN A 110 -20.35 -15.13 25.19
C ASN A 110 -18.94 -15.24 24.58
N ASN A 111 -18.25 -14.09 24.68
CA ASN A 111 -16.84 -13.92 25.04
C ASN A 111 -15.77 -14.50 24.11
N LEU A 112 -15.37 -13.68 23.13
CA LEU A 112 -13.99 -13.63 22.62
C LEU A 112 -13.66 -12.22 22.09
N GLU A 113 -14.10 -11.18 22.80
CA GLU A 113 -13.41 -9.88 22.80
C GLU A 113 -12.06 -10.14 23.50
N GLU A 114 -10.89 -9.81 22.96
CA GLU A 114 -10.30 -8.46 23.14
C GLU A 114 -9.04 -8.24 22.29
N LYS A 115 -8.56 -9.24 21.52
CA LYS A 115 -7.19 -9.21 20.94
C LYS A 115 -7.04 -8.61 19.54
N GLU A 116 -8.12 -8.46 18.77
CA GLU A 116 -8.01 -7.99 17.36
C GLU A 116 -8.35 -6.51 17.15
N ARG A 117 -8.97 -5.82 18.13
CA ARG A 117 -9.39 -4.41 17.97
C ARG A 117 -8.23 -3.40 17.89
N ILE A 118 -7.02 -3.75 18.36
CA ILE A 118 -5.88 -2.82 18.35
C ILE A 118 -5.21 -2.76 16.96
N ASN A 119 -5.27 -3.84 16.18
CA ASN A 119 -4.47 -3.93 14.94
C ASN A 119 -5.11 -3.26 13.72
N SER A 120 -6.44 -3.08 13.68
CA SER A 120 -7.13 -2.49 12.52
C SER A 120 -7.32 -0.98 12.60
N SER A 121 -7.31 -0.40 13.81
CA SER A 121 -7.56 1.03 13.99
C SER A 121 -6.33 1.90 13.71
N VAL A 122 -5.14 1.32 13.56
CA VAL A 122 -3.88 2.06 13.38
C VAL A 122 -3.52 2.32 11.90
N GLU A 123 -4.11 1.60 10.95
CA GLU A 123 -3.73 1.70 9.52
C GLU A 123 -4.49 2.77 8.71
N LEU A 124 -5.68 3.21 9.15
CA LEU A 124 -6.48 4.18 8.37
C LEU A 124 -6.00 5.64 8.52
N ASP A 125 -5.36 5.99 9.63
CA ASP A 125 -4.87 7.36 9.87
C ASP A 125 -3.55 7.67 9.14
N ARG A 126 -2.84 6.66 8.61
CA ARG A 126 -1.58 6.88 7.87
C ARG A 126 -1.80 7.33 6.42
N PHE A 127 -3.01 7.18 5.87
CA PHE A 127 -3.32 7.50 4.46
C PHE A 127 -4.07 8.82 4.23
N LEU A 128 -4.33 9.59 5.29
CA LEU A 128 -5.14 10.82 5.25
C LEU A 128 -4.35 12.12 5.48
N LEU A 129 -3.03 12.13 5.24
CA LEU A 129 -2.20 13.33 5.18
C LEU A 129 -1.53 13.47 3.81
#